data_AF-A0A972FT38-F1
#
_entry.id   AF-A0A972FT38-F1
#
_cell.length_a   1.000
_cell.length_b   1.000
_cell.length_c   1.000
_cell.angle_alpha   90.00
_cell.angle_beta   90.00
_cell.angle_gamma   90.00
#
_symmetry.space_group_name_H-M   'P 1'
#
loop_
_entity.id
_entity.type
_entity.pdbx_description
1 polymer ?
#
loop_
_entity_poly.entity_id
_entity_poly.type
_entity_poly.pdbx_seq_one_letter_code
_entity_poly.pdbx_strand_id
1 'polypeptide(L)'
;MELRDFGYHRFDDFLKKNEISVLADSYLGHMMSTNAGNSVLAANYSNLLNLSVAVEALIDRDMHTSWLVDNLKELSTSPYTEMQDKIYLNSKVAAEVTAGGLLAETFNDLKPLSEAKGAKTPDFELFDSGFAEVYCPQTSQQNIAAVSEQQKSQKGKSVVLTFSRPLTGQAYGAKKYPANKVIDRVINHKRENDQTRGDATNLLWLDLTHGFDVVSDDTQPLKTVLHAGTAYTGSFGVWHAFYGKSGESTFVPERTVLKYLDLKFGYYQQQQEGLFRQRNQLHGAILLVKDGIIFFENPWSSTPLTDGVKKKISQLHRFRANFSWFQCGTQQLSSSVIDNELAKINWLYQ
;
A
#
# COMPACT_ATOMS: atom_id res chain seq x y z
N MET A 1 8.23 23.26 16.38
CA MET A 1 7.83 23.22 14.97
C MET A 1 6.40 22.73 14.95
N GLU A 2 5.51 23.47 14.32
CA GLU A 2 4.05 23.26 14.31
C GLU A 2 3.61 22.88 12.88
N LEU A 3 2.47 22.19 12.68
CA LEU A 3 2.05 21.73 11.34
C LEU A 3 1.71 22.89 10.40
N ARG A 4 1.37 24.06 10.96
CA ARG A 4 1.21 25.34 10.27
C ARG A 4 2.49 25.78 9.55
N ASP A 5 3.65 25.33 10.02
CA ASP A 5 4.93 25.61 9.36
C ASP A 5 5.02 24.88 7.99
N PHE A 6 4.11 23.94 7.73
CA PHE A 6 3.93 23.19 6.48
C PHE A 6 2.61 23.53 5.75
N GLY A 7 1.85 24.55 6.20
CA GLY A 7 0.60 25.00 5.57
C GLY A 7 -0.68 24.33 6.07
N TYR A 8 -0.63 23.51 7.12
CA TYR A 8 -1.79 22.79 7.67
C TYR A 8 -2.37 23.48 8.90
N HIS A 9 -2.93 24.67 8.68
CA HIS A 9 -3.39 25.54 9.76
C HIS A 9 -4.55 24.95 10.57
N ARG A 10 -5.49 24.23 9.93
CA ARG A 10 -6.69 23.78 10.64
C ARG A 10 -6.45 22.49 11.41
N PHE A 11 -5.52 21.65 10.95
CA PHE A 11 -5.04 20.52 11.74
C PHE A 11 -4.43 21.01 13.07
N ASP A 12 -3.51 21.99 13.03
CA ASP A 12 -2.95 22.57 14.26
C ASP A 12 -4.02 23.21 15.15
N ASP A 13 -4.94 23.98 14.57
CA ASP A 13 -6.02 24.62 15.32
C ASP A 13 -6.96 23.59 15.94
N PHE A 14 -7.19 22.46 15.26
CA PHE A 14 -7.98 21.35 15.77
C PHE A 14 -7.29 20.65 16.95
N LEU A 15 -5.98 20.40 16.87
CA LEU A 15 -5.22 19.84 17.99
C LEU A 15 -5.31 20.76 19.22
N LYS A 16 -5.12 22.07 19.02
CA LYS A 16 -5.22 23.08 20.09
C LYS A 16 -6.62 23.15 20.69
N LYS A 17 -7.66 23.22 19.85
CA LYS A 17 -9.06 23.29 20.28
C LYS A 17 -9.48 22.08 21.12
N ASN A 18 -8.94 20.90 20.83
CA ASN A 18 -9.27 19.65 21.51
C ASN A 18 -8.23 19.24 22.58
N GLU A 19 -7.34 20.14 22.97
CA GLU A 19 -6.32 19.93 24.01
C GLU A 19 -5.40 18.73 23.76
N ILE A 20 -5.10 18.44 22.49
CA ILE A 20 -4.22 17.34 22.09
C ILE A 20 -2.78 17.85 22.04
N SER A 21 -1.97 17.43 23.01
CA SER A 21 -0.53 17.73 23.05
C SER A 21 0.27 16.66 22.31
N VAL A 22 1.18 17.08 21.43
CA VAL A 22 2.08 16.17 20.70
C VAL A 22 3.39 16.00 21.47
N LEU A 23 3.62 14.82 22.03
CA LEU A 23 4.88 14.48 22.69
C LEU A 23 5.99 14.28 21.64
N ALA A 24 7.21 14.71 21.93
CA ALA A 24 8.32 14.62 20.97
C ALA A 24 8.68 13.18 20.59
N ASP A 25 8.48 12.24 21.51
CA ASP A 25 8.71 10.80 21.34
C ASP A 25 7.45 10.05 20.88
N SER A 26 6.34 10.74 20.58
CA SER A 26 5.15 10.12 19.99
C SER A 26 5.33 9.80 18.51
N TYR A 27 4.39 9.05 17.94
CA TYR A 27 4.38 8.75 16.50
C TYR A 27 4.32 10.04 15.65
N LEU A 28 3.38 10.94 15.98
CA LEU A 28 3.23 12.21 15.29
C LEU A 28 4.44 13.13 15.54
N GLY A 29 4.96 13.15 16.77
CA GLY A 29 6.19 13.89 17.10
C GLY A 29 7.40 13.42 16.30
N HIS A 30 7.55 12.12 16.11
CA HIS A 30 8.61 11.55 15.28
C HIS A 30 8.43 11.87 13.78
N MET A 31 7.21 11.81 13.25
CA MET A 31 6.93 12.23 11.86
C MET A 31 7.22 13.72 11.64
N MET A 32 6.81 14.58 12.57
CA MET A 32 7.04 16.02 12.47
C MET A 32 8.53 16.36 12.58
N SER A 33 9.26 15.76 13.53
CA SER A 33 10.69 16.01 13.73
C SER A 33 11.55 15.47 12.58
N THR A 34 11.20 14.34 11.97
CA THR A 34 11.91 13.84 10.79
C THR A 34 11.67 14.70 9.54
N ASN A 35 10.58 15.44 9.44
CA ASN A 35 10.35 16.36 8.32
C ASN A 35 11.00 17.75 8.51
N ALA A 36 11.42 18.08 9.74
CA ALA A 36 12.06 19.35 10.12
C ALA A 36 13.50 19.53 9.62
N GLY A 37 14.21 18.42 9.33
CA GLY A 37 15.59 18.46 8.87
C GLY A 37 15.64 18.62 7.35
N ASN A 38 16.31 19.67 6.85
CA ASN A 38 16.55 19.96 5.41
C ASN A 38 17.35 18.89 4.63
N SER A 39 17.38 17.64 5.12
CA SER A 39 18.23 16.55 4.64
C SER A 39 17.52 15.18 4.61
N VAL A 40 16.18 15.10 4.75
CA VAL A 40 15.50 13.82 5.02
C VAL A 40 14.90 13.15 3.77
N LEU A 41 14.92 11.81 3.81
CA LEU A 41 14.37 10.87 2.84
C LEU A 41 12.90 11.21 2.51
N ALA A 42 12.58 11.38 1.24
CA ALA A 42 11.26 11.80 0.73
C ALA A 42 10.03 10.97 1.18
N ALA A 43 10.22 9.86 1.91
CA ALA A 43 9.15 8.98 2.37
C ALA A 43 8.37 9.57 3.56
N ASN A 44 9.06 10.07 4.59
CA ASN A 44 8.42 10.59 5.80
C ASN A 44 7.57 11.85 5.54
N TYR A 45 7.92 12.61 4.50
CA TYR A 45 7.16 13.77 4.07
C TYR A 45 5.81 13.37 3.46
N SER A 46 5.76 12.32 2.65
CA SER A 46 4.50 11.87 2.05
C SER A 46 3.50 11.40 3.10
N ASN A 47 3.97 10.74 4.16
CA ASN A 47 3.09 10.20 5.20
C ASN A 47 2.45 11.34 6.00
N LEU A 48 3.25 12.36 6.36
CA LEU A 48 2.72 13.54 7.02
C LEU A 48 1.78 14.33 6.12
N LEU A 49 2.10 14.50 4.83
CA LEU A 49 1.21 15.15 3.86
C LEU A 49 -0.14 14.42 3.75
N ASN A 50 -0.11 13.09 3.56
CA ASN A 50 -1.33 12.29 3.43
C ASN A 50 -2.17 12.34 4.71
N LEU A 51 -1.53 12.24 5.89
CA LEU A 51 -2.21 12.35 7.17
C LEU A 51 -2.83 13.73 7.36
N SER A 52 -2.10 14.81 7.05
CA SER A 52 -2.62 16.17 7.17
C SER A 52 -3.82 16.41 6.27
N VAL A 53 -3.77 16.00 5.00
CA VAL A 53 -4.91 16.10 4.08
C VAL A 53 -6.11 15.30 4.60
N ALA A 54 -5.88 14.09 5.10
CA ALA A 54 -6.92 13.26 5.67
C ALA A 54 -7.59 13.92 6.89
N VAL A 55 -6.81 14.48 7.81
CA VAL A 55 -7.33 15.15 9.00
C VAL A 55 -8.14 16.39 8.63
N GLU A 56 -7.63 17.22 7.72
CA GLU A 56 -8.34 18.39 7.20
C GLU A 56 -9.69 17.99 6.58
N ALA A 57 -9.71 16.94 5.76
CA ALA A 57 -10.95 16.43 5.15
C ALA A 57 -11.98 15.94 6.18
N LEU A 58 -11.53 15.33 7.29
CA LEU A 58 -12.41 14.91 8.39
C LEU A 58 -12.95 16.10 9.19
N ILE A 59 -12.12 17.11 9.44
CA ILE A 59 -12.52 18.35 10.12
C ILE A 59 -13.58 19.09 9.31
N ASP A 60 -13.41 19.21 7.98
CA ASP A 60 -14.33 19.93 7.09
C ASP A 60 -15.75 19.41 7.14
N ARG A 61 -15.87 18.13 7.40
CA ARG A 61 -17.15 17.43 7.35
C ARG A 61 -17.77 17.28 8.73
N ASP A 62 -17.10 17.77 9.79
CA ASP A 62 -17.45 17.56 11.20
C ASP A 62 -17.75 16.07 11.48
N MET A 63 -17.01 15.19 10.79
CA MET A 63 -17.29 13.76 10.79
C MET A 63 -16.55 13.09 11.93
N HIS A 64 -17.31 12.45 12.81
CA HIS A 64 -16.79 11.55 13.85
C HIS A 64 -15.71 12.20 14.70
N THR A 65 -15.94 13.46 15.10
CA THR A 65 -14.99 14.29 15.84
C THR A 65 -14.43 13.59 17.08
N SER A 66 -15.23 12.81 17.80
CA SER A 66 -14.75 11.99 18.93
C SER A 66 -13.76 10.90 18.49
N TRP A 67 -14.09 10.15 17.43
CA TRP A 67 -13.19 9.13 16.86
C TRP A 67 -11.88 9.74 16.37
N LEU A 68 -11.95 10.88 15.68
CA LEU A 68 -10.74 11.59 15.21
C LEU A 68 -9.89 12.07 16.39
N VAL A 69 -10.51 12.65 17.43
CA VAL A 69 -9.82 13.08 18.65
C VAL A 69 -9.14 11.92 19.35
N ASP A 70 -9.82 10.78 19.51
CA ASP A 70 -9.28 9.61 20.18
C ASP A 70 -8.06 9.04 19.44
N ASN A 71 -8.15 8.90 18.11
CA ASN A 71 -7.03 8.43 17.30
C ASN A 71 -5.87 9.42 17.26
N LEU A 72 -6.14 10.74 17.17
CA LEU A 72 -5.09 11.75 17.21
C LEU A 72 -4.40 11.80 18.58
N LYS A 73 -5.13 11.59 19.68
CA LYS A 73 -4.53 11.46 21.02
C LYS A 73 -3.60 10.25 21.08
N GLU A 74 -4.01 9.11 20.56
CA GLU A 74 -3.17 7.90 20.47
C GLU A 74 -1.87 8.22 19.69
N LEU A 75 -1.98 8.78 18.48
CA LEU A 75 -0.81 9.13 17.66
C LEU A 75 0.11 10.21 18.28
N SER A 76 -0.46 11.10 19.11
CA SER A 76 0.24 12.24 19.70
C SER A 76 0.86 11.96 21.06
N THR A 77 0.43 10.89 21.75
CA THR A 77 0.85 10.60 23.12
C THR A 77 1.46 9.22 23.30
N SER A 78 1.16 8.25 22.44
CA SER A 78 1.73 6.91 22.54
C SER A 78 3.22 6.92 22.17
N PRO A 79 4.12 6.50 23.08
CA PRO A 79 5.55 6.50 22.83
C PRO A 79 5.90 5.65 21.61
N TYR A 80 6.51 6.26 20.61
CA TYR A 80 7.13 5.62 19.48
C TYR A 80 8.52 5.13 19.88
N THR A 81 8.54 4.10 20.72
CA THR A 81 9.79 3.42 21.10
C THR A 81 10.16 2.39 20.04
N GLU A 82 11.44 1.97 19.98
CA GLU A 82 11.91 0.87 19.11
C GLU A 82 11.23 -0.49 19.38
N MET A 83 10.23 -0.54 20.27
CA MET A 83 9.37 -1.70 20.48
C MET A 83 8.43 -1.90 19.29
N GLN A 84 8.73 -2.95 18.53
CA GLN A 84 8.06 -3.30 17.27
C GLN A 84 6.52 -3.38 17.37
N ASP A 85 5.97 -3.77 18.52
CA ASP A 85 4.52 -3.88 18.74
C ASP A 85 3.82 -2.51 18.83
N LYS A 86 4.47 -1.51 19.43
CA LYS A 86 3.93 -0.14 19.51
C LYS A 86 4.00 0.58 18.17
N ILE A 87 5.08 0.34 17.41
CA ILE A 87 5.22 0.83 16.03
C ILE A 87 4.09 0.27 15.14
N TYR A 88 3.77 -1.01 15.31
CA TYR A 88 2.68 -1.67 14.59
C TYR A 88 1.33 -1.02 14.90
N LEU A 89 1.01 -0.85 16.19
CA LEU A 89 -0.26 -0.26 16.61
C LEU A 89 -0.42 1.18 16.09
N ASN A 90 0.59 2.03 16.27
CA ASN A 90 0.54 3.42 15.83
C ASN A 90 0.43 3.54 14.31
N SER A 91 1.09 2.65 13.55
CA SER A 91 0.97 2.65 12.09
C SER A 91 -0.40 2.15 11.61
N LYS A 92 -1.03 1.21 12.32
CA LYS A 92 -2.42 0.82 12.05
C LYS A 92 -3.37 2.01 12.24
N VAL A 93 -3.25 2.70 13.38
CA VAL A 93 -4.05 3.89 13.70
C VAL A 93 -3.82 4.99 12.66
N ALA A 94 -2.57 5.26 12.29
CA ALA A 94 -2.25 6.25 11.27
C ALA A 94 -2.85 5.91 9.89
N ALA A 95 -2.80 4.63 9.50
CA ALA A 95 -3.39 4.15 8.26
C ALA A 95 -4.92 4.26 8.28
N GLU A 96 -5.58 3.98 9.41
CA GLU A 96 -7.04 4.14 9.56
C GLU A 96 -7.46 5.62 9.46
N VAL A 97 -6.77 6.53 10.15
CA VAL A 97 -7.04 7.98 10.05
C VAL A 97 -6.82 8.47 8.62
N THR A 98 -5.73 8.04 7.99
CA THR A 98 -5.39 8.42 6.61
C THR A 98 -6.42 7.88 5.63
N ALA A 99 -6.77 6.60 5.71
CA ALA A 99 -7.80 5.98 4.88
C ALA A 99 -9.15 6.66 5.07
N GLY A 100 -9.57 6.84 6.33
CA GLY A 100 -10.86 7.47 6.67
C GLY A 100 -10.98 8.87 6.09
N GLY A 101 -9.95 9.71 6.24
CA GLY A 101 -10.00 11.08 5.73
C GLY A 101 -9.91 11.17 4.20
N LEU A 102 -9.01 10.40 3.57
CA LEU A 102 -8.89 10.40 2.11
C LEU A 102 -10.13 9.80 1.43
N LEU A 103 -10.70 8.73 1.99
CA LEU A 103 -11.97 8.19 1.51
C LEU A 103 -13.12 9.17 1.75
N ALA A 104 -13.13 9.88 2.89
CA ALA A 104 -14.15 10.87 3.19
C ALA A 104 -14.20 11.93 2.10
N GLU A 105 -13.09 12.36 1.47
CA GLU A 105 -13.11 13.34 0.38
C GLU A 105 -14.12 13.05 -0.74
N THR A 106 -14.43 11.77 -0.98
CA THR A 106 -15.30 11.33 -2.09
C THR A 106 -16.51 10.49 -1.64
N PHE A 107 -16.43 9.85 -0.47
CA PHE A 107 -17.51 9.07 0.14
C PHE A 107 -18.17 9.86 1.28
N ASN A 108 -19.20 10.65 0.95
CA ASN A 108 -19.86 11.54 1.89
C ASN A 108 -20.57 10.85 3.07
N ASP A 109 -20.97 9.60 2.89
CA ASP A 109 -21.70 8.84 3.89
C ASP A 109 -20.76 8.01 4.79
N LEU A 110 -19.44 8.26 4.72
CA LEU A 110 -18.43 7.45 5.39
C LEU A 110 -18.64 7.42 6.92
N LYS A 111 -18.55 6.23 7.52
CA LYS A 111 -18.62 6.04 8.97
C LYS A 111 -17.60 5.02 9.43
N PRO A 112 -16.77 5.32 10.44
CA PRO A 112 -15.98 4.31 11.13
C PRO A 112 -16.93 3.34 11.83
N LEU A 113 -16.61 2.06 11.75
CA LEU A 113 -17.34 1.00 12.43
C LEU A 113 -16.52 0.56 13.65
N SER A 114 -17.19 0.39 14.79
CA SER A 114 -16.54 -0.15 15.99
C SER A 114 -16.39 -1.66 15.87
N GLU A 115 -15.22 -2.19 16.24
CA GLU A 115 -14.99 -3.64 16.29
C GLU A 115 -16.02 -4.32 17.22
N ALA A 116 -16.85 -5.20 16.66
CA ALA A 116 -17.78 -6.00 17.45
C ALA A 116 -17.16 -7.37 17.79
N LYS A 117 -17.19 -7.75 19.07
CA LYS A 117 -16.66 -9.05 19.53
C LYS A 117 -17.31 -10.21 18.76
N GLY A 118 -16.48 -11.00 18.09
CA GLY A 118 -16.90 -12.22 17.38
C GLY A 118 -17.50 -11.98 15.99
N ALA A 119 -17.54 -10.73 15.51
CA ALA A 119 -18.00 -10.41 14.16
C ALA A 119 -16.85 -9.86 13.29
N LYS A 120 -16.81 -10.32 12.04
CA LYS A 120 -15.99 -9.73 10.99
C LYS A 120 -16.53 -8.34 10.68
N THR A 121 -15.86 -7.31 11.17
CA THR A 121 -16.32 -5.92 11.06
C THR A 121 -15.28 -5.17 10.23
N PRO A 122 -15.64 -4.72 9.00
CA PRO A 122 -14.80 -3.77 8.26
C PRO A 122 -14.57 -2.50 9.07
N ASP A 123 -13.50 -1.75 8.76
CA ASP A 123 -13.17 -0.52 9.48
C ASP A 123 -14.12 0.64 9.13
N PHE A 124 -14.63 0.66 7.89
CA PHE A 124 -15.53 1.73 7.42
C PHE A 124 -16.75 1.20 6.66
N GLU A 125 -17.88 1.87 6.86
CA GLU A 125 -19.00 1.91 5.91
C GLU A 125 -18.80 3.15 5.03
N LEU A 126 -18.81 3.00 3.71
CA LEU A 126 -18.59 4.08 2.74
C LEU A 126 -19.89 4.67 2.19
N PHE A 127 -20.91 3.82 2.06
CA PHE A 127 -22.26 4.09 1.57
C PHE A 127 -23.12 2.86 1.90
N ASP A 128 -24.42 2.92 1.61
CA ASP A 128 -25.32 1.78 1.85
C ASP A 128 -24.80 0.52 1.15
N SER A 129 -24.51 -0.52 1.95
CA SER A 129 -23.94 -1.78 1.49
C SER A 129 -22.57 -1.67 0.80
N GLY A 130 -21.77 -0.64 1.16
CA GLY A 130 -20.39 -0.48 0.72
C GLY A 130 -19.43 -0.35 1.91
N PHE A 131 -18.41 -1.20 1.98
CA PHE A 131 -17.48 -1.29 3.11
C PHE A 131 -16.02 -1.20 2.67
N ALA A 132 -15.18 -0.65 3.54
CA ALA A 132 -13.73 -0.69 3.39
C ALA A 132 -13.06 -1.34 4.61
N GLU A 133 -12.12 -2.23 4.33
CA GLU A 133 -11.20 -2.82 5.30
C GLU A 133 -9.82 -2.19 5.09
N VAL A 134 -9.25 -1.61 6.13
CA VAL A 134 -7.92 -1.02 6.14
C VAL A 134 -6.88 -2.07 6.50
N TYR A 135 -5.78 -2.04 5.78
CA TYR A 135 -4.64 -2.86 6.07
C TYR A 135 -3.34 -2.11 5.90
N CYS A 136 -2.54 -2.10 6.97
CA CYS A 136 -1.21 -1.53 6.99
C CYS A 136 -0.20 -2.66 7.26
N PRO A 137 0.27 -3.37 6.23
CA PRO A 137 1.33 -4.36 6.41
C PRO A 137 2.58 -3.66 6.98
N GLN A 138 3.26 -4.30 7.92
CA GLN A 138 4.49 -3.75 8.52
C GLN A 138 5.71 -4.57 8.14
N THR A 139 6.86 -3.92 7.99
CA THR A 139 8.17 -4.59 7.88
C THR A 139 9.15 -4.18 8.96
N SER A 140 9.95 -5.15 9.42
CA SER A 140 10.91 -4.87 10.48
C SER A 140 11.96 -3.88 10.01
N GLN A 141 12.36 -2.96 10.88
CA GLN A 141 13.36 -1.93 10.59
C GLN A 141 14.70 -2.52 10.10
N GLN A 142 15.05 -3.71 10.59
CA GLN A 142 16.18 -4.51 10.09
C GLN A 142 16.06 -4.84 8.59
N ASN A 143 14.86 -5.15 8.08
CA ASN A 143 14.65 -5.39 6.66
C ASN A 143 14.80 -4.10 5.85
N ILE A 144 14.25 -2.98 6.34
CA ILE A 144 14.33 -1.66 5.68
C ILE A 144 15.78 -1.22 5.54
N ALA A 145 16.54 -1.32 6.63
CA ALA A 145 17.97 -0.99 6.66
C ALA A 145 18.76 -1.87 5.70
N ALA A 146 18.49 -3.18 5.67
CA ALA A 146 19.14 -4.12 4.76
C ALA A 146 18.88 -3.78 3.27
N VAL A 147 17.66 -3.35 2.88
CA VAL A 147 17.41 -2.87 1.50
C VAL A 147 18.23 -1.65 1.17
N SER A 148 18.16 -0.65 2.05
CA SER A 148 18.81 0.64 1.83
C SER A 148 20.33 0.48 1.73
N GLU A 149 20.92 -0.39 2.54
CA GLU A 149 22.35 -0.70 2.49
C GLU A 149 22.73 -1.46 1.23
N GLN A 150 21.93 -2.44 0.81
CA GLN A 150 22.13 -3.13 -0.47
C GLN A 150 22.09 -2.14 -1.65
N GLN A 151 21.09 -1.26 -1.71
CA GLN A 151 20.97 -0.24 -2.76
C GLN A 151 22.17 0.72 -2.78
N LYS A 152 22.66 1.14 -1.61
CA LYS A 152 23.84 2.02 -1.50
C LYS A 152 25.14 1.34 -1.91
N SER A 153 25.29 0.06 -1.59
CA SER A 153 26.49 -0.74 -1.87
C SER A 153 26.70 -1.07 -3.36
N GLN A 154 25.69 -0.82 -4.20
CA GLN A 154 25.73 -1.04 -5.65
C GLN A 154 26.39 0.12 -6.45
N LYS A 155 26.87 1.19 -5.80
CA LYS A 155 27.57 2.27 -6.52
C LYS A 155 29.02 1.89 -6.85
N GLY A 156 29.37 1.95 -8.14
CA GLY A 156 30.77 2.03 -8.59
C GLY A 156 31.48 0.73 -8.94
N LYS A 157 30.77 -0.38 -9.21
CA LYS A 157 31.39 -1.61 -9.75
C LYS A 157 30.76 -1.97 -11.09
N SER A 158 31.61 -2.31 -12.07
CA SER A 158 31.24 -2.92 -13.35
C SER A 158 30.23 -4.05 -13.12
N VAL A 159 29.03 -3.93 -13.72
CA VAL A 159 27.93 -4.92 -13.73
C VAL A 159 28.09 -6.01 -12.67
N VAL A 160 27.65 -5.70 -11.45
CA VAL A 160 27.59 -6.69 -10.37
C VAL A 160 26.12 -7.06 -10.17
N LEU A 161 25.77 -8.27 -10.65
CA LEU A 161 24.53 -8.98 -10.34
C LEU A 161 24.26 -8.90 -8.84
N THR A 162 23.09 -8.39 -8.47
CA THR A 162 22.65 -8.39 -7.08
C THR A 162 21.21 -8.86 -7.03
N PHE A 163 21.08 -10.09 -6.50
CA PHE A 163 19.85 -10.89 -6.41
C PHE A 163 18.67 -10.06 -5.86
N SER A 164 17.44 -10.34 -6.26
CA SER A 164 16.17 -10.25 -5.53
C SER A 164 15.20 -11.42 -5.80
N ARG A 165 15.25 -12.47 -4.96
CA ARG A 165 14.33 -13.62 -4.96
C ARG A 165 13.03 -13.36 -4.19
N PRO A 166 11.85 -13.64 -4.76
CA PRO A 166 10.69 -14.07 -3.97
C PRO A 166 10.95 -15.48 -3.39
N LEU A 167 10.85 -15.60 -2.06
CA LEU A 167 10.88 -16.88 -1.36
C LEU A 167 9.84 -16.82 -0.25
N THR A 168 8.77 -17.57 -0.45
CA THR A 168 7.75 -17.89 0.54
C THR A 168 8.35 -18.83 1.59
N GLY A 169 8.21 -18.49 2.88
CA GLY A 169 8.52 -19.39 4.00
C GLY A 169 9.91 -19.27 4.63
N GLN A 170 10.01 -19.81 5.85
CA GLN A 170 11.19 -19.82 6.74
C GLN A 170 12.36 -20.60 6.13
N ALA A 171 13.13 -19.97 5.25
CA ALA A 171 14.46 -20.44 4.88
C ALA A 171 15.44 -19.27 4.79
N TYR A 172 16.72 -19.57 5.03
CA TYR A 172 17.86 -18.65 5.06
C TYR A 172 17.90 -17.64 3.88
N GLY A 173 17.28 -17.95 2.73
CA GLY A 173 17.15 -17.08 1.56
C GLY A 173 16.04 -16.01 1.60
N ALA A 174 14.98 -16.17 2.40
CA ALA A 174 13.88 -15.20 2.55
C ALA A 174 14.31 -13.92 3.30
N LYS A 175 15.47 -13.95 3.96
CA LYS A 175 16.09 -12.80 4.63
C LYS A 175 16.66 -11.76 3.65
N LYS A 176 16.83 -12.12 2.37
CA LYS A 176 17.65 -11.36 1.44
C LYS A 176 16.88 -10.26 0.68
N TYR A 177 15.54 -10.32 0.58
CA TYR A 177 14.70 -9.40 -0.24
C TYR A 177 13.39 -8.92 0.39
N PRO A 178 13.35 -7.69 0.89
CA PRO A 178 12.18 -7.12 1.56
C PRO A 178 10.99 -6.80 0.67
N ALA A 179 11.17 -6.55 -0.64
CA ALA A 179 10.06 -6.41 -1.60
C ALA A 179 9.14 -7.65 -1.62
N ASN A 180 9.72 -8.84 -1.42
CA ASN A 180 8.98 -10.10 -1.42
C ASN A 180 8.31 -10.40 -0.07
N LYS A 181 8.77 -9.77 1.01
CA LYS A 181 8.05 -9.76 2.29
C LYS A 181 6.80 -8.88 2.23
N VAL A 182 6.73 -7.90 1.33
CA VAL A 182 5.53 -7.07 1.12
C VAL A 182 4.40 -7.98 0.65
N ILE A 183 4.61 -8.70 -0.45
CA ILE A 183 3.60 -9.55 -1.13
C ILE A 183 3.07 -10.66 -0.21
N ASP A 184 3.96 -11.44 0.42
CA ASP A 184 3.54 -12.51 1.33
C ASP A 184 2.79 -11.98 2.55
N ARG A 185 3.17 -10.83 3.09
CA ARG A 185 2.46 -10.22 4.24
C ARG A 185 1.15 -9.58 3.83
N VAL A 186 1.15 -8.85 2.71
CA VAL A 186 -0.02 -8.21 2.10
C VAL A 186 -1.12 -9.26 1.90
N ILE A 187 -0.78 -10.41 1.33
CA ILE A 187 -1.79 -11.38 0.92
C ILE A 187 -2.05 -12.46 1.98
N ASN A 188 -1.04 -13.04 2.63
CA ASN A 188 -1.27 -14.21 3.51
C ASN A 188 -2.10 -13.86 4.75
N HIS A 189 -1.85 -12.70 5.38
CA HIS A 189 -2.63 -12.30 6.54
C HIS A 189 -4.09 -12.06 6.16
N LYS A 190 -4.33 -11.40 5.02
CA LYS A 190 -5.69 -11.18 4.55
C LYS A 190 -6.35 -12.48 4.13
N ARG A 191 -5.67 -13.41 3.43
CA ARG A 191 -6.19 -14.74 3.03
C ARG A 191 -6.84 -15.50 4.18
N GLU A 192 -6.27 -15.41 5.38
CA GLU A 192 -6.76 -16.11 6.57
C GLU A 192 -7.82 -15.32 7.35
N ASN A 193 -7.75 -13.98 7.29
CA ASN A 193 -8.61 -13.07 8.06
C ASN A 193 -9.51 -12.25 7.13
N ASP A 194 -10.42 -12.91 6.43
CA ASP A 194 -11.40 -12.24 5.57
C ASP A 194 -12.42 -11.48 6.40
N GLN A 195 -12.56 -10.16 6.24
CA GLN A 195 -13.63 -9.38 6.86
C GLN A 195 -14.70 -8.90 5.87
N THR A 196 -14.73 -9.46 4.66
CA THR A 196 -15.74 -9.11 3.64
C THR A 196 -17.16 -9.54 4.04
N ARG A 197 -18.15 -8.79 3.56
CA ARG A 197 -19.58 -9.11 3.70
C ARG A 197 -20.11 -9.63 2.37
N GLY A 198 -20.78 -10.78 2.40
CA GLY A 198 -21.15 -11.52 1.18
C GLY A 198 -22.03 -10.77 0.17
N ASP A 199 -22.98 -9.95 0.66
CA ASP A 199 -23.97 -9.24 -0.17
C ASP A 199 -23.66 -7.74 -0.32
N ALA A 200 -22.41 -7.34 -0.11
CA ALA A 200 -22.00 -5.93 -0.11
C ALA A 200 -20.85 -5.67 -1.07
N THR A 201 -20.64 -4.39 -1.42
CA THR A 201 -19.41 -3.93 -2.06
C THR A 201 -18.30 -3.90 -1.02
N ASN A 202 -17.23 -4.67 -1.22
CA ASN A 202 -16.08 -4.72 -0.32
C ASN A 202 -14.83 -4.17 -1.01
N LEU A 203 -14.21 -3.15 -0.40
CA LEU A 203 -12.94 -2.57 -0.85
C LEU A 203 -11.85 -2.82 0.20
N LEU A 204 -10.64 -3.13 -0.26
CA LEU A 204 -9.46 -3.23 0.60
C LEU A 204 -8.66 -1.93 0.46
N TRP A 205 -8.49 -1.17 1.54
CA TRP A 205 -7.48 -0.13 1.61
C TRP A 205 -6.14 -0.73 2.06
N LEU A 206 -5.10 -0.56 1.27
CA LEU A 206 -3.76 -1.07 1.55
C LEU A 206 -2.77 0.07 1.66
N ASP A 207 -2.31 0.34 2.88
CA ASP A 207 -1.28 1.35 3.13
C ASP A 207 0.11 0.74 3.03
N LEU A 208 0.80 1.03 1.93
CA LEU A 208 2.16 0.56 1.66
C LEU A 208 3.23 1.61 1.98
N THR A 209 2.82 2.75 2.53
CA THR A 209 3.75 3.84 2.87
C THR A 209 4.52 3.56 4.16
N HIS A 210 3.99 2.70 5.03
CA HIS A 210 4.64 2.31 6.27
C HIS A 210 5.61 1.14 6.06
N GLY A 211 6.88 1.49 5.91
CA GLY A 211 8.00 0.54 5.96
C GLY A 211 8.40 -0.08 4.63
N PHE A 212 7.64 0.10 3.55
CA PHE A 212 7.97 -0.48 2.24
C PHE A 212 8.43 0.52 1.19
N ASP A 213 8.20 1.83 1.40
CA ASP A 213 8.59 2.92 0.49
C ASP A 213 8.15 2.70 -0.97
N VAL A 214 7.06 1.97 -1.18
CA VAL A 214 6.54 1.62 -2.51
C VAL A 214 6.15 2.90 -3.25
N VAL A 215 6.54 3.02 -4.52
CA VAL A 215 6.06 4.06 -5.44
C VAL A 215 5.15 3.46 -6.52
N SER A 216 4.46 4.32 -7.27
CA SER A 216 3.47 3.92 -8.27
C SER A 216 4.03 2.94 -9.30
N ASP A 217 5.25 3.15 -9.77
CA ASP A 217 5.92 2.25 -10.72
C ASP A 217 6.09 0.82 -10.17
N ASP A 218 6.26 0.66 -8.86
CA ASP A 218 6.48 -0.64 -8.23
C ASP A 218 5.18 -1.47 -8.23
N THR A 219 4.03 -0.84 -8.49
CA THR A 219 2.75 -1.53 -8.59
C THR A 219 2.50 -2.16 -9.97
N GLN A 220 3.38 -1.94 -10.95
CA GLN A 220 3.19 -2.46 -12.29
C GLN A 220 3.54 -3.96 -12.38
N PRO A 221 2.94 -4.71 -13.32
CA PRO A 221 3.28 -6.11 -13.55
C PRO A 221 4.78 -6.29 -13.82
N LEU A 222 5.38 -5.37 -14.58
CA LEU A 222 6.81 -5.26 -14.84
C LEU A 222 7.25 -3.79 -14.86
N LYS A 223 8.52 -3.57 -14.53
CA LYS A 223 9.20 -2.29 -14.64
C LYS A 223 10.51 -2.49 -15.39
N THR A 224 10.72 -1.65 -16.42
CA THR A 224 12.00 -1.56 -17.12
C THR A 224 12.67 -0.23 -16.79
N VAL A 225 13.95 -0.27 -16.44
CA VAL A 225 14.77 0.90 -16.13
C VAL A 225 15.99 0.91 -17.04
N LEU A 226 16.29 2.05 -17.66
CA LEU A 226 17.53 2.26 -18.38
C LEU A 226 18.58 2.86 -17.44
N HIS A 227 19.72 2.21 -17.32
CA HIS A 227 20.84 2.72 -16.54
C HIS A 227 22.16 2.46 -17.28
N ALA A 228 22.97 3.51 -17.49
CA ALA A 228 24.25 3.43 -18.19
C ALA A 228 24.19 2.67 -19.54
N GLY A 229 23.20 2.99 -20.38
CA GLY A 229 23.01 2.37 -21.70
C GLY A 229 22.49 0.93 -21.65
N THR A 230 22.08 0.45 -20.48
CA THR A 230 21.63 -0.92 -20.26
C THR A 230 20.18 -0.92 -19.77
N ALA A 231 19.35 -1.77 -20.37
CA ALA A 231 17.96 -1.97 -19.94
C ALA A 231 17.86 -3.06 -18.88
N TYR A 232 17.17 -2.78 -17.79
CA TYR A 232 16.97 -3.65 -16.64
C TYR A 232 15.48 -3.89 -16.46
N THR A 233 15.01 -5.14 -16.50
CA THR A 233 13.59 -5.47 -16.31
C THR A 233 13.38 -6.32 -15.06
N GLY A 234 12.33 -6.03 -14.28
CA GLY A 234 11.92 -6.83 -13.13
C GLY A 234 10.53 -6.44 -12.62
N SER A 235 10.06 -7.07 -11.55
CA SER A 235 8.79 -6.76 -10.90
C SER A 235 9.00 -6.54 -9.40
N PHE A 236 8.27 -5.62 -8.80
CA PHE A 236 8.15 -5.53 -7.34
C PHE A 236 7.07 -6.47 -6.80
N GLY A 237 6.29 -7.09 -7.69
CA GLY A 237 5.31 -8.14 -7.44
C GLY A 237 4.02 -7.73 -6.73
N VAL A 238 3.80 -6.43 -6.46
CA VAL A 238 2.50 -5.94 -5.94
C VAL A 238 1.36 -6.30 -6.89
N TRP A 239 1.52 -6.09 -8.21
CA TRP A 239 0.49 -6.47 -9.17
C TRP A 239 0.16 -7.97 -9.12
N HIS A 240 1.20 -8.80 -9.14
CA HIS A 240 1.10 -10.25 -9.10
C HIS A 240 0.48 -10.77 -7.79
N ALA A 241 0.61 -10.00 -6.70
CA ALA A 241 -0.05 -10.25 -5.43
C ALA A 241 -1.58 -10.31 -5.56
N PHE A 242 -2.14 -9.51 -6.47
CA PHE A 242 -3.59 -9.44 -6.69
C PHE A 242 -4.02 -10.32 -7.86
N TYR A 243 -3.27 -10.27 -8.98
CA TYR A 243 -3.70 -10.83 -10.26
C TYR A 243 -2.95 -12.08 -10.72
N GLY A 244 -1.80 -12.37 -10.11
CA GLY A 244 -0.89 -13.43 -10.56
C GLY A 244 -1.52 -14.81 -10.46
N LYS A 245 -1.09 -15.72 -11.32
CA LYS A 245 -1.54 -17.11 -11.40
C LYS A 245 -0.46 -18.05 -10.90
N SER A 246 -0.84 -19.03 -10.09
CA SER A 246 0.09 -20.02 -9.55
C SER A 246 0.72 -20.83 -10.68
N GLY A 247 2.02 -21.10 -10.58
CA GLY A 247 2.81 -21.83 -11.56
C GLY A 247 3.06 -21.09 -12.88
N GLU A 248 2.30 -20.05 -13.21
CA GLU A 248 2.43 -19.32 -14.49
C GLU A 248 3.10 -17.96 -14.33
N SER A 249 2.87 -17.24 -13.23
CA SER A 249 3.48 -15.92 -13.05
C SER A 249 4.96 -16.09 -12.68
N THR A 250 5.83 -15.65 -13.58
CA THR A 250 7.28 -15.84 -13.45
C THR A 250 7.96 -14.53 -13.05
N PHE A 251 8.74 -14.60 -11.98
CA PHE A 251 9.53 -13.49 -11.47
C PHE A 251 11.01 -13.77 -11.73
N VAL A 252 11.66 -12.79 -12.35
CA VAL A 252 13.12 -12.83 -12.44
C VAL A 252 13.69 -12.61 -11.05
N PRO A 253 14.65 -13.45 -10.63
CA PRO A 253 15.31 -13.28 -9.35
C PRO A 253 16.19 -12.02 -9.32
N GLU A 254 16.29 -11.20 -10.38
CA GLU A 254 17.06 -9.94 -10.46
C GLU A 254 16.49 -9.01 -11.53
N ARG A 255 16.81 -7.71 -11.42
CA ARG A 255 16.70 -6.78 -12.55
C ARG A 255 17.72 -7.21 -13.61
N THR A 256 17.30 -7.97 -14.62
CA THR A 256 18.23 -8.52 -15.63
C THR A 256 18.37 -7.62 -16.84
N VAL A 257 19.56 -7.71 -17.45
CA VAL A 257 19.87 -7.10 -18.73
C VAL A 257 19.39 -8.00 -19.86
N LEU A 258 18.51 -7.50 -20.73
CA LEU A 258 17.95 -8.28 -21.86
C LEU A 258 19.03 -8.89 -22.79
N LYS A 259 20.22 -8.29 -22.83
CA LYS A 259 21.36 -8.76 -23.63
C LYS A 259 21.95 -10.11 -23.19
N TYR A 260 21.67 -10.55 -21.96
CA TYR A 260 22.28 -11.75 -21.36
C TYR A 260 21.25 -12.73 -20.79
N LEU A 261 20.06 -12.80 -21.41
CA LEU A 261 18.98 -13.75 -21.05
C LEU A 261 19.44 -15.22 -21.10
N ASP A 262 20.52 -15.51 -21.82
CA ASP A 262 21.13 -16.82 -21.85
C ASP A 262 22.17 -16.93 -20.74
N LEU A 263 21.80 -17.47 -19.58
CA LEU A 263 22.69 -18.02 -18.54
C LEU A 263 21.83 -18.52 -17.36
N LYS A 264 21.61 -19.83 -17.23
CA LYS A 264 21.43 -20.66 -16.00
C LYS A 264 20.82 -20.04 -14.69
N PHE A 265 20.04 -18.97 -14.73
CA PHE A 265 19.45 -18.36 -13.54
C PHE A 265 18.05 -18.93 -13.32
N GLY A 266 17.79 -19.43 -12.10
CA GLY A 266 16.50 -19.98 -11.73
C GLY A 266 15.44 -18.89 -11.66
N TYR A 267 14.38 -19.00 -12.44
CA TYR A 267 13.17 -18.21 -12.31
C TYR A 267 12.38 -18.63 -11.08
N TYR A 268 11.70 -17.69 -10.41
CA TYR A 268 10.70 -18.05 -9.42
C TYR A 268 9.33 -18.03 -10.06
N GLN A 269 8.59 -19.12 -9.91
CA GLN A 269 7.17 -19.14 -10.22
C GLN A 269 6.36 -18.80 -8.99
N GLN A 270 5.33 -17.98 -9.16
CA GLN A 270 4.33 -17.73 -8.15
C GLN A 270 3.79 -19.04 -7.60
N GLN A 271 3.85 -19.22 -6.28
CA GLN A 271 3.41 -20.47 -5.65
C GLN A 271 1.92 -20.49 -5.31
N GLN A 272 1.28 -19.33 -5.23
CA GLN A 272 -0.13 -19.21 -4.88
C GLN A 272 -0.84 -18.20 -5.77
N GLU A 273 -2.10 -18.45 -6.10
CA GLU A 273 -2.94 -17.49 -6.82
C GLU A 273 -2.96 -16.12 -6.16
N GLY A 274 -3.07 -15.06 -6.96
CA GLY A 274 -3.27 -13.70 -6.46
C GLY A 274 -4.57 -13.57 -5.68
N LEU A 275 -4.66 -12.56 -4.81
CA LEU A 275 -5.78 -12.37 -3.89
C LEU A 275 -7.14 -12.36 -4.59
N PHE A 276 -7.25 -11.67 -5.73
CA PHE A 276 -8.50 -11.51 -6.47
C PHE A 276 -8.99 -12.81 -7.10
N ARG A 277 -8.07 -13.70 -7.50
CA ARG A 277 -8.43 -15.03 -8.03
C ARG A 277 -9.02 -15.94 -6.98
N GLN A 278 -8.73 -15.70 -5.70
CA GLN A 278 -9.27 -16.48 -4.58
C GLN A 278 -10.46 -15.82 -3.89
N ARG A 279 -10.68 -14.52 -4.10
CA ARG A 279 -11.69 -13.72 -3.38
C ARG A 279 -12.61 -12.96 -4.33
N ASN A 280 -13.61 -13.65 -4.83
CA ASN A 280 -14.67 -13.03 -5.65
C ASN A 280 -15.56 -12.06 -4.86
N GLN A 281 -15.54 -12.08 -3.52
CA GLN A 281 -16.28 -11.13 -2.67
C GLN A 281 -15.58 -9.77 -2.54
N LEU A 282 -14.29 -9.70 -2.86
CA LEU A 282 -13.54 -8.44 -2.88
C LEU A 282 -13.70 -7.77 -4.24
N HIS A 283 -14.13 -6.52 -4.26
CA HIS A 283 -14.42 -5.78 -5.50
C HIS A 283 -13.20 -5.03 -6.02
N GLY A 284 -12.30 -4.65 -5.14
CA GLY A 284 -11.04 -4.01 -5.51
C GLY A 284 -10.18 -3.65 -4.31
N ALA A 285 -9.00 -3.13 -4.59
CA ALA A 285 -8.04 -2.65 -3.62
C ALA A 285 -7.59 -1.23 -3.97
N ILE A 286 -7.60 -0.34 -2.98
CA ILE A 286 -7.06 1.01 -3.04
C ILE A 286 -5.71 0.98 -2.33
N LEU A 287 -4.63 1.26 -3.06
CA LEU A 287 -3.26 1.19 -2.57
C LEU A 287 -2.75 2.62 -2.34
N LEU A 288 -2.40 2.94 -1.10
CA LEU A 288 -1.66 4.16 -0.78
C LEU A 288 -0.16 3.88 -0.92
N VAL A 289 0.48 4.59 -1.84
CA VAL A 289 1.92 4.54 -2.09
C VAL A 289 2.54 5.92 -1.91
N LYS A 290 3.87 5.98 -1.86
CA LYS A 290 4.61 7.21 -1.55
C LYS A 290 4.33 8.37 -2.50
N ASP A 291 4.06 8.09 -3.77
CA ASP A 291 3.82 9.12 -4.79
C ASP A 291 2.33 9.26 -5.20
N GLY A 292 1.39 8.50 -4.62
CA GLY A 292 -0.04 8.68 -4.85
C GLY A 292 -0.93 7.51 -4.42
N ILE A 293 -2.17 7.50 -4.93
CA ILE A 293 -3.17 6.45 -4.71
C ILE A 293 -3.41 5.68 -6.01
N ILE A 294 -3.44 4.36 -5.92
CA ILE A 294 -3.67 3.45 -7.05
C ILE A 294 -4.87 2.57 -6.75
N PHE A 295 -5.66 2.25 -7.78
CA PHE A 295 -6.79 1.35 -7.64
C PHE A 295 -6.64 0.11 -8.51
N PHE A 296 -6.85 -1.06 -7.91
CA PHE A 296 -6.88 -2.36 -8.57
C PHE A 296 -8.30 -2.94 -8.44
N GLU A 297 -9.00 -3.11 -9.55
CA GLU A 297 -10.33 -3.71 -9.61
C GLU A 297 -10.25 -5.23 -9.77
N ASN A 298 -11.11 -5.96 -9.08
CA ASN A 298 -11.16 -7.41 -9.20
C ASN A 298 -12.02 -7.84 -10.40
N PRO A 299 -11.41 -8.42 -11.47
CA PRO A 299 -12.17 -8.91 -12.62
C PRO A 299 -12.98 -10.17 -12.35
N TRP A 300 -12.65 -10.90 -11.27
CA TRP A 300 -13.35 -12.11 -10.82
C TRP A 300 -14.36 -11.83 -9.71
N SER A 301 -14.66 -10.55 -9.43
CA SER A 301 -15.70 -10.23 -8.46
C SER A 301 -17.06 -10.75 -8.93
N SER A 302 -17.88 -11.25 -8.00
CA SER A 302 -19.23 -11.74 -8.31
C SER A 302 -20.14 -10.66 -8.89
N THR A 303 -19.87 -9.41 -8.52
CA THR A 303 -20.59 -8.22 -8.99
C THR A 303 -19.59 -7.13 -9.35
N PRO A 304 -19.64 -6.56 -10.56
CA PRO A 304 -18.75 -5.45 -10.91
C PRO A 304 -19.02 -4.20 -10.05
N LEU A 305 -17.99 -3.40 -9.82
CA LEU A 305 -18.16 -2.09 -9.20
C LEU A 305 -19.00 -1.17 -10.09
N THR A 306 -19.89 -0.41 -9.48
CA THR A 306 -20.69 0.60 -10.19
C THR A 306 -19.82 1.76 -10.65
N ASP A 307 -20.19 2.42 -11.75
CA ASP A 307 -19.49 3.59 -12.27
C ASP A 307 -19.46 4.75 -11.27
N GLY A 308 -20.49 4.86 -10.42
CA GLY A 308 -20.53 5.84 -9.34
C GLY A 308 -19.42 5.64 -8.31
N VAL A 309 -19.16 4.39 -7.91
CA VAL A 309 -18.08 4.05 -6.98
C VAL A 309 -16.71 4.26 -7.66
N LYS A 310 -16.55 3.81 -8.91
CA LYS A 310 -15.31 4.01 -9.68
C LYS A 310 -14.98 5.50 -9.82
N LYS A 311 -15.98 6.33 -10.11
CA LYS A 311 -15.82 7.79 -10.21
C LYS A 311 -15.35 8.39 -8.89
N LYS A 312 -15.94 8.01 -7.75
CA LYS A 312 -15.49 8.46 -6.43
C LYS A 312 -14.03 8.07 -6.18
N ILE A 313 -13.65 6.81 -6.43
CA ILE A 313 -12.25 6.36 -6.27
C ILE A 313 -11.29 7.17 -7.14
N SER A 314 -11.67 7.46 -8.39
CA SER A 314 -10.82 8.24 -9.31
C SER A 314 -10.60 9.70 -8.91
N GLN A 315 -11.41 10.21 -7.97
CA GLN A 315 -11.35 11.57 -7.45
C GLN A 315 -10.55 11.70 -6.14
N LEU A 316 -10.07 10.57 -5.58
CA LEU A 316 -9.26 10.59 -4.36
C LEU A 316 -7.99 11.44 -4.55
N HIS A 317 -7.54 12.07 -3.46
CA HIS A 317 -6.30 12.85 -3.45
C HIS A 317 -5.12 12.06 -4.05
N ARG A 318 -4.41 12.70 -4.99
CA ARG A 318 -3.23 12.12 -5.68
C ARG A 318 -3.52 10.78 -6.37
N PHE A 319 -4.74 10.55 -6.84
CA PHE A 319 -5.07 9.37 -7.64
C PHE A 319 -4.20 9.26 -8.91
N ARG A 320 -3.71 8.05 -9.19
CA ARG A 320 -2.75 7.75 -10.26
C ARG A 320 -3.42 6.81 -11.28
N ALA A 321 -4.24 7.37 -12.15
CA ALA A 321 -4.99 6.61 -13.16
C ALA A 321 -4.09 5.73 -14.04
N ASN A 322 -2.92 6.24 -14.47
CA ASN A 322 -1.99 5.52 -15.35
C ASN A 322 -1.36 4.27 -14.73
N PHE A 323 -1.42 4.14 -13.40
CA PHE A 323 -0.89 2.99 -12.67
C PHE A 323 -2.02 2.09 -12.13
N SER A 324 -3.27 2.53 -12.26
CA SER A 324 -4.44 1.84 -11.77
C SER A 324 -4.99 0.87 -12.82
N TRP A 325 -5.60 -0.21 -12.34
CA TRP A 325 -6.19 -1.28 -13.13
C TRP A 325 -7.67 -1.31 -12.83
N PHE A 326 -8.48 -0.63 -13.63
CA PHE A 326 -9.93 -0.57 -13.42
C PHE A 326 -10.68 -0.53 -14.76
N GLN A 327 -11.93 -0.93 -14.70
CA GLN A 327 -12.86 -1.02 -15.81
C GLN A 327 -13.35 0.39 -16.20
N CYS A 328 -13.04 0.81 -17.42
CA CYS A 328 -13.62 2.00 -18.03
C CYS A 328 -14.57 1.57 -19.17
N GLY A 329 -15.87 1.85 -19.03
CA GLY A 329 -16.89 1.59 -20.05
C GLY A 329 -17.64 0.27 -19.88
N THR A 330 -18.35 -0.16 -20.93
CA THR A 330 -19.25 -1.33 -20.89
C THR A 330 -18.54 -2.68 -20.99
N GLN A 331 -17.22 -2.69 -21.18
CA GLN A 331 -16.44 -3.92 -21.23
C GLN A 331 -15.89 -4.24 -19.84
N GLN A 332 -16.25 -5.41 -19.32
CA GLN A 332 -15.62 -5.94 -18.10
C GLN A 332 -14.11 -6.07 -18.33
N LEU A 333 -13.32 -5.79 -17.29
CA LEU A 333 -11.91 -6.16 -17.25
C LEU A 333 -11.92 -7.67 -17.29
N SER A 334 -11.76 -8.25 -18.48
CA SER A 334 -11.88 -9.68 -18.63
C SER A 334 -10.66 -10.32 -18.01
N SER A 335 -10.85 -11.53 -17.47
CA SER A 335 -9.71 -12.36 -17.09
C SER A 335 -8.68 -12.47 -18.22
N SER A 336 -9.13 -12.42 -19.48
CA SER A 336 -8.24 -12.41 -20.65
C SER A 336 -7.33 -11.19 -20.74
N VAL A 337 -7.70 -10.00 -20.25
CA VAL A 337 -6.74 -8.85 -20.20
C VAL A 337 -5.62 -9.19 -19.23
N ILE A 338 -5.94 -9.71 -18.05
CA ILE A 338 -4.94 -10.13 -17.06
C ILE A 338 -4.09 -11.29 -17.58
N ASP A 339 -4.72 -12.30 -18.18
CA ASP A 339 -4.04 -13.47 -18.71
C ASP A 339 -3.16 -13.09 -19.93
N ASN A 340 -3.58 -12.12 -20.76
CA ASN A 340 -2.75 -11.58 -21.84
C ASN A 340 -1.51 -10.86 -21.31
N GLU A 341 -1.64 -10.11 -20.21
CA GLU A 341 -0.50 -9.46 -19.56
C GLU A 341 0.45 -10.50 -18.97
N LEU A 342 -0.08 -11.54 -18.32
CA LEU A 342 0.73 -12.68 -17.89
C LEU A 342 1.44 -13.38 -19.06
N ALA A 343 0.77 -13.56 -20.19
CA ALA A 343 1.36 -14.16 -21.39
C ALA A 343 2.50 -13.31 -21.98
N LYS A 344 2.33 -11.97 -22.05
CA LYS A 344 3.38 -11.03 -22.48
C LYS A 344 4.63 -11.16 -21.59
N ILE A 345 4.41 -11.25 -20.28
CA ILE A 345 5.48 -11.39 -19.29
C ILE A 345 6.19 -12.73 -19.46
N ASN A 346 5.43 -13.83 -19.63
CA ASN A 346 6.00 -15.16 -19.76
C ASN A 346 6.87 -15.33 -21.01
N TRP A 347 6.50 -14.71 -22.13
CA TRP A 347 7.34 -14.73 -23.33
C TRP A 347 8.72 -14.08 -23.10
N LEU A 348 8.83 -13.06 -22.24
CA LEU A 348 10.12 -12.43 -21.93
C LEU A 348 11.10 -13.37 -21.22
N TYR A 349 10.63 -14.53 -20.74
CA TYR A 349 11.37 -15.48 -19.92
C TYR A 349 11.50 -16.88 -20.54
N GLN A 350 10.99 -17.06 -21.76
CA GLN A 350 11.21 -18.23 -22.62
C GLN A 350 12.39 -17.96 -23.54
#